data_AF-A0A645J0T3-F1
#
_entry.id   AF-A0A645J0T3-F1
#
_cell.length_a   1.000
_cell.length_b   1.000
_cell.length_c   1.000
_cell.angle_alpha   90.00
_cell.angle_beta   90.00
_cell.angle_gamma   90.00
#
_symmetry.space_group_name_H-M   'P 1'
#
loop_
_entity.id
_entity.type
_entity.pdbx_description
1 polymer ?
#
loop_
_entity_poly.entity_id
_entity_poly.type
_entity_poly.pdbx_seq_one_letter_code
_entity_poly.pdbx_strand_id
1 'polypeptide(L)'
;MEAGLKDFTDKANAFFVFDLVDGSMTIGKADSPFSSQFSTTMLAFKQNGVEVAYLSNNKLYIKTGHILDILTIGDKPVVQGGDGFFDMDTVAGGLRGSWRAS
;
A
#
# COMPACT_ATOMS: atom_id res chain seq x y z
N MET A 1 22.29 -5.27 -31.04
CA MET A 1 21.05 -4.55 -30.69
C MET A 1 20.04 -5.50 -30.06
N GLU A 2 19.72 -6.62 -30.70
CA GLU A 2 18.73 -7.60 -30.22
C GLU A 2 19.07 -8.24 -28.86
N ALA A 3 20.33 -8.61 -28.63
CA ALA A 3 20.77 -9.18 -27.35
C ALA A 3 20.59 -8.21 -26.17
N GLY A 4 20.81 -6.90 -26.40
CA GLY A 4 20.65 -5.87 -25.36
C GLY A 4 19.18 -5.58 -25.06
N LEU A 5 18.31 -5.63 -26.07
CA LEU A 5 16.87 -5.50 -25.87
C LEU A 5 16.32 -6.68 -25.07
N LYS A 6 16.73 -7.91 -25.41
CA LYS A 6 16.33 -9.11 -24.66
C LYS A 6 16.79 -9.04 -23.20
N ASP A 7 18.05 -8.70 -22.95
CA ASP A 7 18.58 -8.56 -21.59
C ASP A 7 17.82 -7.50 -20.78
N PHE A 8 17.50 -6.36 -21.39
CA PHE A 8 16.64 -5.35 -20.75
C PHE A 8 15.25 -5.90 -20.44
N THR A 9 14.59 -6.57 -21.40
CA THR A 9 13.27 -7.16 -21.20
C THR A 9 13.27 -8.19 -20.07
N ASP A 10 14.28 -9.07 -20.02
CA ASP A 10 14.39 -10.09 -18.96
C ASP A 10 14.57 -9.42 -17.59
N LYS A 11 15.42 -8.40 -17.49
CA LYS A 11 15.64 -7.63 -16.25
C LYS A 11 14.40 -6.84 -15.82
N ALA A 12 13.68 -6.26 -16.77
CA ALA A 12 12.43 -5.55 -16.49
C ALA A 12 11.36 -6.53 -16.00
N ASN A 13 11.19 -7.67 -16.67
CA ASN A 13 10.22 -8.70 -16.32
C ASN A 13 10.51 -9.36 -14.97
N ALA A 14 11.75 -9.29 -14.48
CA ALA A 14 12.07 -9.72 -13.13
C ALA A 14 11.37 -8.89 -12.04
N PHE A 15 10.89 -7.68 -12.36
CA PHE A 15 10.23 -6.76 -11.41
C PHE A 15 8.84 -6.27 -11.86
N PHE A 16 8.59 -6.21 -13.16
CA PHE A 16 7.37 -5.67 -13.76
C PHE A 16 6.76 -6.72 -14.70
N VAL A 17 5.59 -7.23 -14.36
CA VAL A 17 4.86 -8.17 -15.21
C VAL A 17 3.60 -7.49 -15.73
N PHE A 18 3.49 -7.37 -17.05
CA PHE A 18 2.31 -6.85 -17.72
C PHE A 18 1.44 -8.02 -18.18
N ASP A 19 0.24 -8.12 -17.62
CA ASP A 19 -0.79 -9.02 -18.12
C ASP A 19 -1.70 -8.27 -19.09
N LEU A 20 -1.48 -8.52 -20.38
CA LEU A 20 -2.24 -7.86 -21.45
C LEU A 20 -3.65 -8.43 -21.62
N VAL A 21 -3.94 -9.62 -21.07
CA VAL A 21 -5.26 -10.24 -21.13
C VAL A 21 -6.16 -9.60 -20.08
N ASP A 22 -5.65 -9.49 -18.85
CA ASP A 22 -6.40 -8.91 -17.73
C ASP A 22 -6.26 -7.38 -17.64
N GLY A 23 -5.40 -6.78 -18.46
CA GLY A 23 -5.09 -5.35 -18.42
C GLY A 23 -4.44 -4.93 -17.10
N SER A 24 -3.67 -5.83 -16.48
CA SER A 24 -3.08 -5.63 -15.16
C SER A 24 -1.56 -5.53 -15.21
N MET A 25 -0.98 -4.86 -14.22
CA MET A 25 0.45 -4.77 -14.03
C MET A 25 0.81 -5.19 -12.61
N THR A 26 1.70 -6.17 -12.48
CA THR A 26 2.26 -6.58 -11.19
C THR A 26 3.66 -6.00 -11.04
N ILE A 27 3.91 -5.36 -9.90
CA ILE A 27 5.22 -4.86 -9.48
C ILE A 27 5.70 -5.70 -8.31
N GLY A 28 6.88 -6.28 -8.43
CA GLY A 28 7.50 -7.11 -7.39
C GLY A 28 8.56 -8.00 -8.01
N LYS A 29 9.64 -8.26 -7.26
CA LYS A 29 10.67 -9.20 -7.73
C LYS A 29 10.02 -10.58 -7.90
N ALA A 30 10.28 -11.27 -9.00
CA ALA A 30 9.58 -12.52 -9.34
C ALA A 30 9.70 -13.64 -8.28
N ASP A 31 10.77 -13.65 -7.49
CA ASP A 31 11.02 -14.59 -6.39
C ASP A 31 10.68 -14.03 -4.98
N SER A 32 10.14 -12.81 -4.92
CA SER A 32 9.72 -12.17 -3.68
C SER A 32 8.30 -12.61 -3.31
N PRO A 33 8.02 -12.88 -2.03
CA PRO A 33 6.65 -13.10 -1.58
C PRO A 33 5.82 -11.81 -1.64
N PHE A 34 6.46 -10.64 -1.71
CA PHE A 34 5.81 -9.33 -1.74
C PHE A 34 5.63 -8.83 -3.16
N SER A 35 4.40 -8.40 -3.49
CA SER A 35 4.07 -7.75 -4.75
C SER A 35 2.91 -6.76 -4.60
N SER A 36 2.79 -5.87 -5.58
CA SER A 36 1.63 -4.99 -5.75
C SER A 36 1.04 -5.20 -7.13
N GLN A 37 -0.28 -5.18 -7.26
CA GLN A 37 -0.97 -5.35 -8.55
C GLN A 37 -1.88 -4.15 -8.82
N PHE A 38 -1.63 -3.49 -9.95
CA PHE A 38 -2.56 -2.55 -10.56
C PHE A 38 -3.45 -3.32 -11.52
N SER A 39 -4.76 -3.25 -11.31
CA SER A 39 -5.76 -3.81 -12.21
C SER A 39 -6.72 -2.70 -12.65
N THR A 40 -7.70 -3.04 -13.47
CA THR A 40 -8.74 -2.10 -13.93
C THR A 40 -9.68 -1.65 -12.81
N THR A 41 -9.77 -2.38 -11.70
CA THR A 41 -10.74 -2.13 -10.61
C THR A 41 -10.11 -1.89 -9.24
N MET A 42 -8.82 -2.16 -9.08
CA MET A 42 -8.13 -2.01 -7.81
C MET A 42 -6.61 -1.89 -7.93
N LEU A 43 -6.00 -1.28 -6.91
CA LEU A 43 -4.58 -1.40 -6.58
C LEU A 43 -4.44 -2.27 -5.32
N ALA A 44 -3.84 -3.45 -5.44
CA ALA A 44 -3.70 -4.42 -4.35
C ALA A 44 -2.24 -4.57 -3.90
N PHE A 45 -2.03 -4.80 -2.62
CA PHE A 45 -0.77 -5.22 -2.01
C PHE A 45 -0.91 -6.68 -1.57
N LYS A 46 0.06 -7.52 -1.94
CA LYS A 46 0.02 -8.97 -1.73
C LYS A 46 1.27 -9.48 -1.02
N GLN A 47 1.09 -10.49 -0.18
CA GLN A 47 2.15 -11.33 0.38
C GLN A 47 1.82 -12.79 0.13
N ASN A 48 2.73 -13.55 -0.48
CA ASN A 48 2.51 -14.94 -0.88
C ASN A 48 1.25 -15.12 -1.75
N GLY A 49 0.98 -14.17 -2.65
CA GLY A 49 -0.22 -14.15 -3.48
C GLY A 49 -1.52 -13.77 -2.75
N VAL A 50 -1.50 -13.64 -1.42
CA VAL A 50 -2.65 -13.22 -0.62
C VAL A 50 -2.68 -11.70 -0.54
N GLU A 51 -3.79 -11.10 -0.94
CA GLU A 51 -4.02 -9.66 -0.78
C GLU A 51 -4.18 -9.28 0.68
N VAL A 52 -3.29 -8.40 1.17
CA VAL A 52 -3.28 -7.90 2.54
C VAL A 52 -3.94 -6.54 2.68
N ALA A 53 -3.92 -5.72 1.61
CA ALA A 53 -4.63 -4.46 1.53
C ALA A 53 -4.90 -4.11 0.06
N TYR A 54 -5.95 -3.32 -0.21
CA TYR A 54 -6.24 -2.83 -1.56
C TYR A 54 -7.02 -1.51 -1.55
N LEU A 55 -6.83 -0.73 -2.62
CA LEU A 55 -7.62 0.45 -2.94
C LEU A 55 -8.61 0.10 -4.05
N SER A 56 -9.90 0.35 -3.81
CA SER A 56 -10.96 0.19 -4.81
C SER A 56 -12.14 1.08 -4.45
N ASN A 57 -12.82 1.65 -5.45
CA ASN A 57 -14.00 2.50 -5.25
C ASN A 57 -13.79 3.60 -4.19
N ASN A 58 -12.67 4.33 -4.30
CA ASN A 58 -12.28 5.43 -3.39
C ASN A 58 -12.13 5.02 -1.91
N LYS A 59 -11.91 3.73 -1.64
CA LYS A 59 -11.75 3.18 -0.28
C LYS A 59 -10.47 2.36 -0.19
N LEU A 60 -9.78 2.49 0.94
CA LEU A 60 -8.70 1.61 1.36
C LEU A 60 -9.27 0.51 2.25
N TYR A 61 -9.00 -0.74 1.88
CA TYR A 61 -9.32 -1.91 2.68
C TYR A 61 -8.01 -2.51 3.18
N ILE A 62 -7.90 -2.70 4.49
CA ILE A 62 -6.77 -3.39 5.13
C ILE A 62 -7.35 -4.67 5.74
N LYS A 63 -6.95 -5.84 5.24
CA LYS A 63 -7.42 -7.12 5.78
C LYS A 63 -6.73 -7.46 7.09
N THR A 64 -5.46 -7.09 7.22
CA THR A 64 -4.67 -7.25 8.44
C THR A 64 -3.57 -6.18 8.46
N GLY A 65 -3.32 -5.58 9.61
CA GLY A 65 -2.27 -4.56 9.75
C GLY A 65 -1.78 -4.46 11.19
N HIS A 66 -0.50 -4.15 11.36
CA HIS A 66 0.09 -3.79 12.64
C HIS A 66 0.47 -2.31 12.58
N ILE A 67 -0.13 -1.48 13.42
CA ILE A 67 0.27 -0.08 13.63
C ILE A 67 1.31 -0.09 14.74
N LEU A 68 2.55 0.29 14.44
CA LEU A 68 3.66 0.19 15.38
C LEU A 68 3.87 1.44 16.25
N ASP A 69 3.32 2.57 15.82
CA ASP A 69 3.51 3.87 16.48
C ASP A 69 2.16 4.51 16.78
N ILE A 70 1.64 5.34 15.88
CA ILE A 70 0.39 6.07 16.06
C ILE A 70 -0.53 5.89 14.85
N LEU A 71 -1.81 5.59 15.09
CA LEU A 71 -2.87 5.76 14.10
C LEU A 71 -3.52 7.13 14.30
N THR A 72 -3.33 8.03 13.34
CA THR A 72 -3.94 9.36 13.34
C THR A 72 -5.16 9.41 12.41
N ILE A 73 -6.30 9.91 12.89
CA ILE A 73 -7.55 10.07 12.15
C ILE A 73 -8.11 11.48 12.33
N GLY A 74 -8.29 12.23 11.25
CA GLY A 74 -8.86 13.59 11.27
C GLY A 74 -8.02 14.59 10.49
N ASP A 75 -8.25 15.88 10.74
CA ASP A 75 -7.56 16.98 10.07
C ASP A 75 -6.34 17.41 10.88
N LYS A 76 -5.16 16.97 10.44
CA LYS A 76 -3.90 17.33 11.11
C LYS A 76 -3.66 18.85 10.90
N PRO A 77 -3.22 19.60 11.93
CA PRO A 77 -3.06 21.06 11.91
C PRO A 77 -1.96 21.60 10.98
N VAL A 78 -1.58 20.86 9.93
CA VAL A 78 -0.83 21.42 8.80
C VAL A 78 -1.65 22.54 8.13
N VAL A 79 -2.98 22.54 8.31
CA VAL A 79 -3.89 23.60 7.90
C VAL A 79 -4.40 24.35 9.14
N GLN A 80 -4.17 25.66 9.20
CA GLN A 80 -4.69 26.52 10.28
C GLN A 80 -6.22 26.60 10.15
N GLY A 81 -6.96 26.12 11.15
CA GLY A 81 -8.44 26.12 11.17
C GLY A 81 -9.12 24.77 10.89
N GLY A 82 -8.39 23.65 10.93
CA GLY A 82 -8.98 22.31 10.82
C GLY A 82 -9.81 21.90 12.03
N ASP A 83 -10.63 20.85 11.89
CA ASP A 83 -11.49 20.37 12.98
C ASP A 83 -10.70 19.66 14.10
N GLY A 84 -9.43 19.33 13.88
CA GLY A 84 -8.59 18.55 14.79
C GLY A 84 -8.47 17.07 14.38
N PHE A 85 -7.67 16.31 15.14
CA PHE A 85 -7.39 14.91 14.85
C PHE A 85 -7.30 14.06 16.12
N PHE A 86 -7.53 12.77 15.95
CA PHE A 86 -7.40 11.76 16.99
C PHE A 86 -6.12 10.96 16.77
N ASP A 87 -5.31 10.83 17.81
CA ASP A 87 -4.17 9.91 17.86
C ASP A 87 -4.52 8.68 18.69
N MET A 88 -4.27 7.50 18.15
CA MET A 88 -4.24 6.23 18.89
C MET A 88 -2.80 5.74 18.98
N ASP A 89 -2.23 5.77 20.19
CA ASP A 89 -0.85 5.36 20.45
C ASP A 89 -0.78 4.25 21.52
N THR A 90 0.34 3.51 21.53
CA THR A 90 0.59 2.49 22.55
C THR A 90 1.28 3.10 23.76
N VAL A 91 0.82 2.72 24.95
CA VAL A 91 1.42 3.13 26.23
C VAL A 91 1.69 1.91 27.10
N ALA A 92 2.53 2.04 28.13
CA ALA A 92 2.78 0.95 29.05
C ALA A 92 1.46 0.41 29.64
N GLY A 93 1.14 -0.85 29.32
CA GLY A 93 -0.08 -1.51 29.79
C GLY A 93 -1.35 -1.28 28.95
N GLY A 94 -1.31 -0.59 27.81
CA GLY A 94 -2.51 -0.46 26.97
C GLY A 94 -2.42 0.49 25.78
N LEU A 95 -3.58 1.01 25.40
CA LEU A 95 -3.78 1.98 24.31
C LEU A 95 -4.23 3.31 24.87
N ARG A 96 -3.71 4.40 24.33
CA ARG A 96 -4.17 5.75 24.61
C ARG A 96 -4.81 6.34 23.36
N GLY A 97 -5.98 6.95 23.55
CA GLY A 97 -6.66 7.77 22.55
C GLY A 97 -6.60 9.23 22.97
N SER A 98 -6.06 10.11 22.13
CA SER A 98 -5.92 11.54 22.43
C SER A 98 -6.56 12.38 21.33
N TRP A 99 -7.49 13.25 21.70
CA TRP A 99 -7.94 14.32 20.80
C TRP A 99 -6.93 15.46 20.78
N ARG A 100 -6.62 15.96 19.58
CA ARG A 100 -5.71 17.07 19.33
C ARG A 100 -6.48 18.14 18.56
N ALA A 101 -6.84 19.23 19.24
CA ALA A 101 -7.41 20.40 18.58
C ALA A 101 -6.36 21.05 17.66
N SER A 102 -6.82 21.66 16.57
CA SER A 102 -5.96 22.40 15.63
C SER A 102 -5.44 23.71 16.20
#